data_AF-A0A957EF06-F1
#
_entry.id   AF-A0A957EF06-F1
#
_cell.length_a   1.000
_cell.length_b   1.000
_cell.length_c   1.000
_cell.angle_alpha   90.00
_cell.angle_beta   90.00
_cell.angle_gamma   90.00
#
_symmetry.space_group_name_H-M   'P 1'
#
loop_
_entity.id
_entity.type
_entity.pdbx_description
1 polymer ?
#
loop_
_entity_poly.entity_id
_entity_poly.type
_entity_poly.pdbx_seq_one_letter_code
_entity_poly.pdbx_strand_id
1 'polypeptide(L)'
;NTLSLALANDNQQTIAQSRTRAQSFTSVFGSNVPPSYIDLGHFAQLLAQNSRSSEVDQAVNDVLAAIDQAVIAEKHGPNKPGSTGVSIYFPNSQLYGNPITGPQSYTAVANTFSNVSLWDDFLAFHYTGEPFSAADAGAAIPTAPLRAPGAGNITIDSLTASSNEAAPGEPVLLTADVSGENIGYVKLMVGYLDTAANSLLVIDSDYLESADTQEVGGLFYPVWPNESFVLEFEWEPVVFAISDGTNRVVTLFKPQTYGESFEDATYAVDGIYTYTDGTQRVARLLFRDGVLQQVYGFNNEDGTGGPREIIPQVGDQFTVLETWQDLDANGRVTNTESQEAGTLTFTDETFTWVDLDAAAGQYVVGFIVEDFDGNQFPTYTDITVR
;
A
#
# COMPACT_ATOMS: atom_id res chain seq x y z
N ASN A 1 -22.44 -3.55 15.24
CA ASN A 1 -23.56 -4.53 15.10
C ASN A 1 -24.53 -4.12 14.01
N THR A 2 -25.24 -3.00 14.13
CA THR A 2 -26.14 -2.53 13.04
C THR A 2 -25.41 -2.38 11.72
N LEU A 3 -24.21 -1.78 11.72
CA LEU A 3 -23.36 -1.68 10.53
C LEU A 3 -23.02 -3.06 9.94
N SER A 4 -22.51 -4.01 10.73
CA SER A 4 -22.22 -5.38 10.29
C SER A 4 -23.41 -6.02 9.56
N LEU A 5 -24.61 -5.93 10.14
CA LEU A 5 -25.84 -6.50 9.56
C LEU A 5 -26.26 -5.77 8.27
N ALA A 6 -26.11 -4.45 8.21
CA ALA A 6 -26.39 -3.68 7.01
C ALA A 6 -25.41 -4.05 5.88
N LEU A 7 -24.11 -4.15 6.18
CA LEU A 7 -23.07 -4.53 5.23
C LEU A 7 -23.29 -5.93 4.64
N ALA A 8 -23.83 -6.88 5.41
CA ALA A 8 -24.15 -8.21 4.90
C ALA A 8 -25.23 -8.20 3.79
N ASN A 9 -26.06 -7.16 3.74
CA ASN A 9 -27.11 -7.00 2.74
C ASN A 9 -26.71 -6.07 1.57
N ASP A 10 -25.48 -5.55 1.59
CA ASP A 10 -24.97 -4.66 0.55
C ASP A 10 -24.01 -5.38 -0.41
N ASN A 11 -23.58 -4.68 -1.46
CA ASN A 11 -22.62 -5.19 -2.43
C ASN A 11 -21.22 -5.37 -1.79
N GLN A 12 -20.76 -6.62 -1.70
CA GLN A 12 -19.46 -6.93 -1.09
C GLN A 12 -18.26 -6.40 -1.88
N GLN A 13 -18.36 -6.22 -3.20
CA GLN A 13 -17.31 -5.58 -4.01
C GLN A 13 -17.20 -4.10 -3.66
N THR A 14 -18.32 -3.39 -3.50
CA THR A 14 -18.34 -1.98 -3.05
C THR A 14 -17.75 -1.84 -1.65
N ILE A 15 -17.97 -2.81 -0.77
CA ILE A 15 -17.36 -2.81 0.57
C ILE A 15 -15.85 -3.02 0.49
N ALA A 16 -15.37 -3.96 -0.34
CA ALA A 16 -13.94 -4.18 -0.56
C ALA A 16 -13.25 -2.94 -1.17
N GLN A 17 -13.91 -2.27 -2.11
CA GLN A 17 -13.48 -0.99 -2.67
C GLN A 17 -13.31 0.08 -1.58
N SER A 18 -14.34 0.29 -0.74
CA SER A 18 -14.28 1.23 0.39
C SER A 18 -13.19 0.86 1.39
N ARG A 19 -12.98 -0.43 1.67
CA ARG A 19 -11.90 -0.93 2.53
C ARG A 19 -10.53 -0.55 1.99
N THR A 20 -10.30 -0.70 0.69
CA THR A 20 -8.99 -0.45 0.06
C THR A 20 -8.66 1.04 -0.07
N ARG A 21 -9.69 1.91 -0.04
CA ARG A 21 -9.54 3.37 -0.04
C ARG A 21 -9.52 4.00 1.35
N ALA A 22 -9.90 3.24 2.38
CA ALA A 22 -9.91 3.73 3.75
C ALA A 22 -8.50 4.08 4.23
N GLN A 23 -8.42 5.08 5.10
CA GLN A 23 -7.15 5.54 5.67
C GLN A 23 -6.54 4.40 6.46
N SER A 24 -5.36 3.96 6.05
CA SER A 24 -4.69 2.83 6.66
C SER A 24 -3.61 3.24 7.67
N PHE A 25 -3.38 2.38 8.64
CA PHE A 25 -2.29 2.49 9.60
C PHE A 25 -1.19 1.50 9.27
N THR A 26 0.02 1.74 9.76
CA THR A 26 1.19 0.91 9.46
C THR A 26 0.90 -0.57 9.74
N SER A 27 1.16 -1.40 8.74
CA SER A 27 0.99 -2.85 8.85
C SER A 27 1.93 -3.43 9.90
N VAL A 28 1.39 -4.28 10.77
CA VAL A 28 2.18 -5.08 11.73
C VAL A 28 2.63 -6.41 11.14
N PHE A 29 2.20 -6.73 9.92
CA PHE A 29 2.52 -7.98 9.21
C PHE A 29 3.57 -7.79 8.11
N GLY A 30 4.30 -6.66 8.16
CA GLY A 30 5.26 -6.27 7.13
C GLY A 30 4.60 -5.53 5.97
N SER A 31 5.42 -5.12 4.99
CA SER A 31 5.01 -4.27 3.86
C SER A 31 4.72 -5.01 2.56
N ASN A 32 4.89 -6.32 2.54
CA ASN A 32 4.61 -7.13 1.36
C ASN A 32 3.13 -7.50 1.25
N VAL A 33 2.30 -6.99 2.18
CA VAL A 33 0.86 -7.21 2.23
C VAL A 33 0.15 -5.88 2.48
N PRO A 34 -1.06 -5.67 1.94
CA PRO A 34 -1.84 -4.49 2.23
C PRO A 34 -2.08 -4.32 3.74
N PRO A 35 -2.00 -3.10 4.29
CA PRO A 35 -2.28 -2.87 5.70
C PRO A 35 -3.69 -3.33 6.06
N SER A 36 -3.84 -4.01 7.21
CA SER A 36 -5.13 -4.56 7.64
C SER A 36 -5.86 -3.74 8.69
N TYR A 37 -5.23 -2.70 9.23
CA TYR A 37 -5.88 -1.80 10.17
C TYR A 37 -6.21 -0.51 9.45
N ILE A 38 -7.50 -0.22 9.33
CA ILE A 38 -8.03 0.98 8.67
C ILE A 38 -8.77 1.83 9.70
N ASP A 39 -8.90 3.13 9.42
CA ASP A 39 -9.72 4.03 10.21
C ASP A 39 -11.22 3.73 10.00
N LEU A 40 -11.92 3.43 11.09
CA LEU A 40 -13.32 3.03 11.06
C LEU A 40 -14.23 4.17 10.62
N GLY A 41 -13.94 5.41 11.01
CA GLY A 41 -14.75 6.57 10.65
C GLY A 41 -14.56 6.93 9.18
N HIS A 42 -13.34 6.94 8.68
CA HIS A 42 -13.08 7.16 7.25
C HIS A 42 -13.70 6.05 6.40
N PHE A 43 -13.58 4.77 6.81
CA PHE A 43 -14.27 3.67 6.14
C PHE A 43 -15.80 3.86 6.11
N ALA A 44 -16.39 4.33 7.22
CA ALA A 44 -17.83 4.62 7.26
C ALA A 44 -18.23 5.77 6.31
N GLN A 45 -17.41 6.82 6.20
CA GLN A 45 -17.65 7.91 5.24
C GLN A 45 -17.60 7.41 3.79
N LEU A 46 -16.64 6.56 3.45
CA LEU A 46 -16.55 5.91 2.13
C LEU A 46 -17.79 5.03 1.86
N LEU A 47 -18.29 4.31 2.85
CA LEU A 47 -19.53 3.53 2.72
C LEU A 47 -20.74 4.43 2.42
N ALA A 48 -20.92 5.55 3.12
CA ALA A 48 -22.02 6.49 2.85
C ALA A 48 -21.94 7.15 1.46
N GLN A 49 -20.74 7.30 0.90
CA GLN A 49 -20.57 7.84 -0.44
C GLN A 49 -20.87 6.79 -1.53
N ASN A 50 -20.46 5.54 -1.30
CA ASN A 50 -20.42 4.51 -2.35
C ASN A 50 -21.58 3.50 -2.26
N SER A 51 -22.15 3.29 -1.08
CA SER A 51 -23.34 2.45 -0.92
C SER A 51 -24.57 3.13 -1.53
N ARG A 52 -25.54 2.31 -1.96
CA ARG A 52 -26.87 2.75 -2.38
C ARG A 52 -27.96 2.30 -1.41
N SER A 53 -27.58 1.84 -0.22
CA SER A 53 -28.48 1.32 0.81
C SER A 53 -28.75 2.35 1.89
N SER A 54 -30.02 2.71 2.08
CA SER A 54 -30.44 3.56 3.19
C SER A 54 -30.20 2.90 4.56
N GLU A 55 -30.17 1.56 4.63
CA GLU A 55 -29.80 0.86 5.86
C GLU A 55 -28.32 1.07 6.21
N VAL A 56 -27.44 1.03 5.20
CA VAL A 56 -26.00 1.33 5.38
C VAL A 56 -25.81 2.79 5.78
N ASP A 57 -26.48 3.73 5.12
CA ASP A 57 -26.39 5.16 5.45
C ASP A 57 -26.79 5.44 6.90
N GLN A 58 -27.90 4.86 7.37
CA GLN A 58 -28.32 5.00 8.75
C GLN A 58 -27.30 4.40 9.72
N ALA A 59 -26.80 3.19 9.43
CA ALA A 59 -25.83 2.53 10.28
C ALA A 59 -24.48 3.26 10.33
N VAL A 60 -24.06 3.88 9.22
CA VAL A 60 -22.88 4.75 9.15
C VAL A 60 -23.07 5.97 10.05
N ASN A 61 -24.22 6.66 9.96
CA ASN A 61 -24.49 7.81 10.81
C ASN A 61 -24.44 7.46 12.30
N ASP A 62 -24.98 6.30 12.68
CA ASP A 62 -24.93 5.81 14.06
C ASP A 62 -23.48 5.52 14.51
N VAL A 63 -22.65 4.94 13.64
CA VAL A 63 -21.22 4.68 13.93
C VAL A 63 -20.44 6.00 14.07
N LEU A 64 -20.61 6.95 13.17
CA LEU A 64 -19.94 8.25 13.24
C LEU A 64 -20.34 9.02 14.50
N ALA A 65 -21.62 9.00 14.87
CA ALA A 65 -22.10 9.60 16.12
C ALA A 65 -21.53 8.89 17.37
N ALA A 66 -21.36 7.57 17.32
CA ALA A 66 -20.74 6.82 18.41
C ALA A 66 -19.23 7.12 18.54
N ILE A 67 -18.51 7.28 17.42
CA ILE A 67 -17.10 7.70 17.41
C ILE A 67 -16.98 9.10 18.03
N ASP A 68 -17.80 10.06 17.61
CA ASP A 68 -17.80 11.44 18.15
C ASP A 68 -18.03 11.47 19.66
N GLN A 69 -18.88 10.59 20.20
CA GLN A 69 -19.11 10.47 21.65
C GLN A 69 -17.97 9.76 22.40
N ALA A 70 -17.33 8.77 21.76
CA ALA A 70 -16.32 7.93 22.40
C ALA A 70 -14.92 8.56 22.37
N VAL A 71 -14.58 9.27 21.31
CA VAL A 71 -13.25 9.87 21.09
C VAL A 71 -13.22 11.27 21.69
N ILE A 72 -12.75 11.37 22.93
CA ILE A 72 -12.71 12.64 23.70
C ILE A 72 -11.66 13.62 23.14
N ALA A 73 -10.59 13.10 22.53
CA ALA A 73 -9.56 13.88 21.87
C ALA A 73 -8.92 13.05 20.74
N GLU A 74 -8.75 13.67 19.58
CA GLU A 74 -8.10 13.10 18.41
C GLU A 74 -7.12 14.16 17.85
N LYS A 75 -5.97 13.70 17.37
CA LYS A 75 -5.04 14.53 16.61
C LYS A 75 -4.26 13.64 15.66
N HIS A 76 -4.26 14.03 14.39
CA HIS A 76 -3.43 13.43 13.37
C HIS A 76 -2.57 14.49 12.66
N GLY A 77 -1.52 14.02 11.99
CA GLY A 77 -0.68 14.85 11.13
C GLY A 77 -1.14 14.81 9.67
N PRO A 78 -0.54 15.63 8.79
CA PRO A 78 -0.86 15.67 7.36
C PRO A 78 -0.76 14.34 6.61
N ASN A 79 -0.02 13.35 7.13
CA ASN A 79 0.16 12.02 6.52
C ASN A 79 -0.89 10.99 7.00
N LYS A 80 -1.88 11.43 7.77
CA LYS A 80 -3.03 10.64 8.20
C LYS A 80 -4.34 11.43 8.08
N PRO A 81 -4.64 12.05 6.91
CA PRO A 81 -5.89 12.79 6.74
C PRO A 81 -7.11 11.89 7.01
N GLY A 82 -8.23 12.50 7.36
CA GLY A 82 -9.50 11.78 7.55
C GLY A 82 -9.55 10.84 8.74
N SER A 83 -8.48 10.74 9.54
CA SER A 83 -8.43 9.85 10.69
C SER A 83 -9.40 10.32 11.76
N THR A 84 -10.19 9.39 12.31
CA THR A 84 -11.17 9.66 13.36
C THR A 84 -10.76 9.09 14.71
N GLY A 85 -9.55 8.54 14.82
CA GLY A 85 -8.98 8.07 16.09
C GLY A 85 -9.41 6.66 16.50
N VAL A 86 -10.12 5.92 15.63
CA VAL A 86 -10.56 4.53 15.90
C VAL A 86 -10.17 3.65 14.73
N SER A 87 -9.26 2.70 14.96
CA SER A 87 -8.92 1.68 13.97
C SER A 87 -9.80 0.45 14.09
N ILE A 88 -10.01 -0.24 12.96
CA ILE A 88 -10.67 -1.54 12.88
C ILE A 88 -9.83 -2.49 12.03
N TYR A 89 -9.80 -3.76 12.42
CA TYR A 89 -9.13 -4.81 11.65
C TYR A 89 -10.00 -5.24 10.47
N PHE A 90 -9.58 -4.90 9.25
CA PHE A 90 -10.17 -5.34 8.00
C PHE A 90 -9.05 -5.80 7.04
N PRO A 91 -8.60 -7.06 7.13
CA PRO A 91 -7.59 -7.62 6.22
C PRO A 91 -8.12 -7.72 4.80
N ASN A 92 -7.27 -8.01 3.82
CA ASN A 92 -7.69 -8.55 2.51
C ASN A 92 -7.90 -10.08 2.60
N SER A 93 -8.31 -10.72 1.51
CA SER A 93 -8.59 -12.16 1.52
C SER A 93 -7.34 -12.99 1.86
N GLN A 94 -6.17 -12.62 1.36
CA GLN A 94 -4.90 -13.31 1.64
C GLN A 94 -4.60 -13.36 3.14
N LEU A 95 -4.72 -12.23 3.84
CA LEU A 95 -4.47 -12.16 5.27
C LEU A 95 -5.60 -12.79 6.09
N TYR A 96 -6.85 -12.71 5.62
CA TYR A 96 -7.95 -13.40 6.29
C TYR A 96 -7.83 -14.93 6.22
N GLY A 97 -7.36 -15.46 5.08
CA GLY A 97 -7.15 -16.90 4.89
C GLY A 97 -5.92 -17.47 5.60
N ASN A 98 -5.04 -16.63 6.13
CA ASN A 98 -3.80 -17.06 6.76
C ASN A 98 -4.01 -17.43 8.25
N PRO A 99 -3.53 -18.58 8.75
CA PRO A 99 -3.77 -19.03 10.13
C PRO A 99 -3.31 -18.08 11.25
N ILE A 100 -2.30 -17.25 11.01
CA ILE A 100 -1.72 -16.36 12.04
C ILE A 100 -2.26 -14.92 11.99
N THR A 101 -2.96 -14.55 10.93
CA THR A 101 -3.59 -13.23 10.78
C THR A 101 -5.12 -13.30 10.67
N GLY A 102 -5.65 -14.44 10.25
CA GLY A 102 -7.07 -14.71 10.00
C GLY A 102 -7.94 -14.90 11.24
N PRO A 103 -9.14 -15.48 11.08
CA PRO A 103 -10.19 -15.47 12.10
C PRO A 103 -9.79 -16.11 13.43
N GLN A 104 -9.00 -17.20 13.40
CA GLN A 104 -8.53 -17.86 14.63
C GLN A 104 -7.63 -16.94 15.46
N SER A 105 -6.74 -16.20 14.81
CA SER A 105 -5.82 -15.27 15.48
C SER A 105 -6.56 -14.01 15.93
N TYR A 106 -7.35 -13.43 15.03
CA TYR A 106 -8.12 -12.21 15.31
C TYR A 106 -9.07 -12.39 16.49
N THR A 107 -9.92 -13.42 16.48
CA THR A 107 -10.91 -13.63 17.55
C THR A 107 -10.26 -13.98 18.89
N ALA A 108 -9.08 -14.60 18.89
CA ALA A 108 -8.31 -14.82 20.12
C ALA A 108 -7.76 -13.51 20.71
N VAL A 109 -7.21 -12.63 19.87
CA VAL A 109 -6.63 -11.34 20.29
C VAL A 109 -7.72 -10.32 20.64
N ALA A 110 -8.75 -10.22 19.81
CA ALA A 110 -9.88 -9.31 19.96
C ALA A 110 -11.07 -9.97 20.70
N ASN A 111 -10.81 -10.93 21.59
CA ASN A 111 -11.83 -11.75 22.24
C ASN A 111 -12.93 -10.92 22.92
N THR A 112 -12.59 -9.85 23.64
CA THR A 112 -13.61 -8.99 24.27
C THR A 112 -14.52 -8.34 23.25
N PHE A 113 -13.96 -7.85 22.14
CA PHE A 113 -14.74 -7.20 21.08
C PHE A 113 -15.61 -8.21 20.33
N SER A 114 -15.06 -9.39 19.98
CA SER A 114 -15.78 -10.46 19.28
C SER A 114 -16.94 -11.05 20.09
N ASN A 115 -16.92 -10.92 21.43
CA ASN A 115 -18.03 -11.36 22.28
C ASN A 115 -19.18 -10.34 22.39
N VAL A 116 -19.00 -9.11 21.90
CA VAL A 116 -20.01 -8.03 21.99
C VAL A 116 -20.33 -7.37 20.64
N SER A 117 -19.58 -7.73 19.61
CA SER A 117 -19.64 -7.18 18.27
C SER A 117 -19.93 -8.28 17.25
N LEU A 118 -20.55 -7.92 16.13
CA LEU A 118 -20.75 -8.80 14.96
C LEU A 118 -19.71 -8.52 13.86
N TRP A 119 -18.54 -7.99 14.22
CA TRP A 119 -17.55 -7.60 13.22
C TRP A 119 -16.82 -8.81 12.64
N ASP A 120 -16.43 -9.78 13.48
CA ASP A 120 -15.85 -11.04 13.03
C ASP A 120 -16.86 -11.89 12.25
N ASP A 121 -18.14 -11.91 12.64
CA ASP A 121 -19.20 -12.54 11.84
C ASP A 121 -19.34 -11.89 10.46
N PHE A 122 -19.29 -10.55 10.39
CA PHE A 122 -19.27 -9.84 9.13
C PHE A 122 -18.03 -10.18 8.29
N LEU A 123 -16.84 -10.24 8.88
CA LEU A 123 -15.64 -10.66 8.16
C LEU A 123 -15.78 -12.10 7.63
N ALA A 124 -16.32 -13.02 8.44
CA ALA A 124 -16.60 -14.39 8.01
C ALA A 124 -17.58 -14.43 6.84
N PHE A 125 -18.66 -13.67 6.90
CA PHE A 125 -19.60 -13.53 5.78
C PHE A 125 -18.96 -12.92 4.54
N HIS A 126 -18.24 -11.81 4.68
CA HIS A 126 -17.59 -11.11 3.57
C HIS A 126 -16.65 -12.07 2.81
N TYR A 127 -15.89 -12.86 3.55
CA TYR A 127 -14.89 -13.77 2.99
C TYR A 127 -15.37 -15.17 2.68
N THR A 128 -16.57 -15.60 3.06
CA THR A 128 -17.03 -16.99 2.78
C THR A 128 -18.48 -17.10 2.33
N GLY A 129 -19.27 -16.05 2.55
CA GLY A 129 -20.71 -16.00 2.37
C GLY A 129 -21.50 -16.78 3.43
N GLU A 130 -20.86 -17.21 4.51
CA GLU A 130 -21.54 -17.87 5.64
C GLU A 130 -22.45 -16.84 6.35
N PRO A 131 -23.78 -17.02 6.35
CA PRO A 131 -24.72 -16.03 6.89
C PRO A 131 -24.63 -15.96 8.42
N PHE A 132 -24.89 -14.78 8.96
CA PHE A 132 -24.97 -14.53 10.40
C PHE A 132 -26.19 -13.66 10.73
N SER A 133 -26.46 -13.50 12.02
CA SER A 133 -27.65 -12.89 12.58
C SER A 133 -27.30 -12.04 13.80
N ALA A 134 -28.27 -11.22 14.25
CA ALA A 134 -28.08 -10.35 15.41
C ALA A 134 -27.90 -11.10 16.75
N ALA A 135 -28.19 -12.40 16.78
CA ALA A 135 -28.10 -13.23 17.97
C ALA A 135 -26.78 -14.01 18.06
N ASP A 136 -25.96 -13.96 17.02
CA ASP A 136 -24.65 -14.60 17.02
C ASP A 136 -23.73 -13.82 17.97
N ALA A 137 -23.08 -14.56 18.87
CA ALA A 137 -22.21 -14.00 19.89
C ALA A 137 -21.00 -14.93 20.07
N GLY A 138 -19.82 -14.33 20.09
CA GLY A 138 -18.56 -15.05 20.23
C GLY A 138 -17.87 -15.28 18.89
N ALA A 139 -16.71 -15.92 18.94
CA ALA A 139 -15.79 -16.02 17.82
C ALA A 139 -16.38 -16.68 16.56
N ALA A 140 -16.43 -15.94 15.45
CA ALA A 140 -16.73 -16.45 14.13
C ALA A 140 -15.48 -17.04 13.47
N ILE A 141 -15.43 -18.37 13.34
CA ILE A 141 -14.37 -19.10 12.62
C ILE A 141 -15.03 -19.91 11.49
N PRO A 142 -15.08 -19.36 10.27
CA PRO A 142 -15.79 -20.01 9.17
C PRO A 142 -15.05 -21.27 8.69
N THR A 143 -15.81 -22.19 8.12
CA THR A 143 -15.28 -23.43 7.51
C THR A 143 -15.51 -23.50 6.01
N ALA A 144 -16.31 -22.57 5.47
CA ALA A 144 -16.57 -22.46 4.05
C ALA A 144 -15.33 -21.97 3.28
N PRO A 145 -15.21 -22.31 1.98
CA PRO A 145 -14.12 -21.83 1.15
C PRO A 145 -14.06 -20.31 1.10
N LEU A 146 -12.83 -19.80 1.08
CA LEU A 146 -12.55 -18.37 0.98
C LEU A 146 -13.02 -17.82 -0.37
N ARG A 147 -13.58 -16.61 -0.32
CA ARG A 147 -13.91 -15.72 -1.42
C ARG A 147 -13.03 -14.48 -1.29
N ALA A 148 -12.85 -13.77 -2.40
CA ALA A 148 -12.12 -12.51 -2.44
C ALA A 148 -13.02 -11.44 -3.07
N PRO A 149 -13.88 -10.75 -2.29
CA PRO A 149 -14.82 -9.77 -2.84
C PRO A 149 -14.14 -8.59 -3.56
N GLY A 150 -12.90 -8.26 -3.19
CA GLY A 150 -12.11 -7.24 -3.89
C GLY A 150 -11.37 -7.75 -5.13
N ALA A 151 -11.37 -9.05 -5.40
CA ALA A 151 -10.59 -9.59 -6.51
C ALA A 151 -11.21 -9.19 -7.86
N GLY A 152 -10.35 -8.79 -8.81
CA GLY A 152 -10.72 -8.42 -10.15
C GLY A 152 -10.39 -9.50 -11.18
N ASN A 153 -11.21 -9.63 -12.22
CA ASN A 153 -10.83 -10.37 -13.43
C ASN A 153 -10.16 -9.39 -14.40
N ILE A 154 -8.95 -8.98 -14.04
CA ILE A 154 -8.19 -7.97 -14.79
C ILE A 154 -7.35 -8.65 -15.85
N THR A 155 -7.36 -8.08 -17.06
CA THR A 155 -6.43 -8.41 -18.13
C THR A 155 -5.67 -7.16 -18.53
N ILE A 156 -4.36 -7.31 -18.71
CA ILE A 156 -3.50 -6.27 -19.28
C ILE A 156 -2.73 -6.88 -20.45
N ASP A 157 -2.77 -6.19 -21.59
CA ASP A 157 -2.08 -6.63 -22.78
C ASP A 157 -0.56 -6.42 -22.66
N SER A 158 0.17 -6.97 -23.63
CA SER A 158 1.62 -6.77 -23.69
C SER A 158 1.95 -5.29 -23.85
N LEU A 159 2.86 -4.80 -23.02
CA LEU A 159 3.31 -3.41 -23.06
C LEU A 159 4.00 -3.09 -24.38
N THR A 160 3.61 -1.98 -24.98
CA THR A 160 4.28 -1.41 -26.16
C THR A 160 5.02 -0.14 -25.76
N ALA A 161 6.18 0.08 -26.37
CA ALA A 161 7.01 1.25 -26.15
C ALA A 161 7.26 1.95 -27.48
N SER A 162 7.23 3.28 -27.49
CA SER A 162 7.52 4.07 -28.70
C SER A 162 8.96 3.91 -29.20
N SER A 163 9.87 3.55 -28.30
CA SER A 163 11.29 3.27 -28.53
C SER A 163 11.76 2.22 -27.53
N ASN A 164 12.79 1.46 -27.85
CA ASN A 164 13.48 0.56 -26.91
C ASN A 164 14.66 1.25 -26.21
N GLU A 165 14.81 2.55 -26.42
CA GLU A 165 15.90 3.38 -25.92
C GLU A 165 15.35 4.66 -25.31
N ALA A 166 15.86 5.01 -24.13
CA ALA A 166 15.56 6.25 -23.42
C ALA A 166 16.87 6.97 -23.05
N ALA A 167 16.83 8.28 -22.94
CA ALA A 167 17.92 9.10 -22.41
C ALA A 167 17.33 10.33 -21.68
N PRO A 168 18.11 11.06 -20.86
CA PRO A 168 17.65 12.30 -20.26
C PRO A 168 17.12 13.28 -21.31
N GLY A 169 15.88 13.75 -21.17
CA GLY A 169 15.19 14.58 -22.17
C GLY A 169 14.70 13.86 -23.43
N GLU A 170 14.85 12.54 -23.53
CA GLU A 170 14.37 11.68 -24.60
C GLU A 170 13.54 10.51 -24.00
N PRO A 171 12.31 10.78 -23.53
CA PRO A 171 11.48 9.78 -22.86
C PRO A 171 10.85 8.79 -23.83
N VAL A 172 10.30 7.70 -23.28
CA VAL A 172 9.61 6.64 -24.02
C VAL A 172 8.15 6.59 -23.62
N LEU A 173 7.25 6.61 -24.60
CA LEU A 173 5.83 6.41 -24.36
C LEU A 173 5.54 4.92 -24.21
N LEU A 174 5.02 4.55 -23.05
CA LEU A 174 4.55 3.22 -22.70
C LEU A 174 3.04 3.15 -22.90
N THR A 175 2.55 2.10 -23.55
CA THR A 175 1.14 1.91 -23.85
C THR A 175 0.70 0.47 -23.64
N ALA A 176 -0.40 0.27 -22.91
CA ALA A 176 -1.04 -1.04 -22.73
C ALA A 176 -2.57 -0.91 -22.67
N ASP A 177 -3.28 -1.87 -23.27
CA ASP A 177 -4.72 -2.02 -23.10
C ASP A 177 -5.02 -2.75 -21.78
N VAL A 178 -5.91 -2.17 -20.98
CA VAL A 178 -6.36 -2.72 -19.70
C VAL A 178 -7.86 -2.97 -19.77
N SER A 179 -8.32 -4.12 -19.27
CA SER A 179 -9.74 -4.42 -19.11
C SER A 179 -10.03 -5.21 -17.85
N GLY A 180 -11.24 -5.09 -17.32
CA GLY A 180 -11.69 -5.78 -16.12
C GLY A 180 -12.38 -4.85 -15.14
N GLU A 181 -12.85 -5.43 -14.05
CA GLU A 181 -13.49 -4.71 -12.95
C GLU A 181 -12.59 -4.76 -11.70
N ASN A 182 -12.96 -4.00 -10.67
CA ASN A 182 -12.28 -3.94 -9.37
C ASN A 182 -10.84 -3.43 -9.41
N ILE A 183 -10.48 -2.63 -10.43
CA ILE A 183 -9.17 -1.99 -10.49
C ILE A 183 -9.08 -0.92 -9.40
N GLY A 184 -8.17 -1.13 -8.45
CA GLY A 184 -7.92 -0.23 -7.33
C GLY A 184 -6.88 0.81 -7.67
N TYR A 185 -5.67 0.36 -8.02
CA TYR A 185 -4.55 1.23 -8.34
C TYR A 185 -3.82 0.71 -9.58
N VAL A 186 -3.19 1.63 -10.31
CA VAL A 186 -2.20 1.29 -11.32
C VAL A 186 -0.89 1.94 -10.88
N LYS A 187 0.21 1.21 -10.97
CA LYS A 187 1.53 1.70 -10.57
C LYS A 187 2.53 1.57 -11.71
N LEU A 188 3.42 2.55 -11.85
CA LEU A 188 4.70 2.38 -12.52
C LEU A 188 5.59 1.46 -11.68
N MET A 189 6.38 0.62 -12.36
CA MET A 189 7.51 -0.05 -11.77
C MET A 189 8.70 0.00 -12.73
N VAL A 190 9.86 0.33 -12.18
CA VAL A 190 11.13 0.38 -12.89
C VAL A 190 12.14 -0.47 -12.14
N GLY A 191 12.83 -1.35 -12.85
CA GLY A 191 13.96 -2.10 -12.33
C GLY A 191 15.19 -1.96 -13.21
N TYR A 192 16.36 -1.84 -12.58
CA TYR A 192 17.67 -1.92 -13.24
C TYR A 192 18.10 -3.38 -13.32
N LEU A 193 18.38 -3.88 -14.53
CA LEU A 193 18.75 -5.27 -14.76
C LEU A 193 20.28 -5.45 -14.69
N ASP A 194 20.74 -6.17 -13.67
CA ASP A 194 22.09 -6.73 -13.66
C ASP A 194 22.13 -7.98 -14.55
N THR A 195 22.58 -7.80 -15.78
CA THR A 195 22.70 -8.87 -16.77
C THR A 195 23.71 -9.97 -16.40
N ALA A 196 24.67 -9.70 -15.51
CA ALA A 196 25.65 -10.69 -15.08
C ALA A 196 25.08 -11.62 -13.99
N ALA A 197 24.31 -11.05 -13.06
CA ALA A 197 23.62 -11.82 -12.02
C ALA A 197 22.27 -12.41 -12.49
N ASN A 198 21.69 -11.86 -13.57
CA ASN A 198 20.30 -12.10 -13.97
C ASN A 198 19.31 -11.72 -12.85
N SER A 199 19.56 -10.57 -12.22
CA SER A 199 18.78 -10.05 -11.10
C SER A 199 18.36 -8.62 -11.37
N LEU A 200 17.14 -8.28 -10.94
CA LEU A 200 16.51 -6.98 -11.13
C LEU A 200 16.52 -6.21 -9.81
N LEU A 201 17.17 -5.05 -9.79
CA LEU A 201 17.05 -4.08 -8.70
C LEU A 201 15.81 -3.23 -8.94
N VAL A 202 14.80 -3.35 -8.09
CA VAL A 202 13.63 -2.46 -8.14
C VAL A 202 14.05 -1.09 -7.64
N ILE A 203 13.98 -0.08 -8.51
CA ILE A 203 14.60 1.23 -8.28
C ILE A 203 13.60 2.38 -8.27
N ASP A 204 12.45 2.20 -8.89
CA ASP A 204 11.36 3.18 -8.86
C ASP A 204 9.98 2.50 -8.92
N SER A 205 9.01 3.11 -8.25
CA SER A 205 7.60 2.75 -8.34
C SER A 205 6.76 3.94 -7.92
N ASP A 206 5.69 4.21 -8.66
CA ASP A 206 4.77 5.28 -8.32
C ASP A 206 3.33 4.95 -8.72
N TYR A 207 2.35 5.58 -8.10
CA TYR A 207 0.98 5.51 -8.58
C TYR A 207 0.84 6.26 -9.91
N LEU A 208 0.12 5.66 -10.86
CA LEU A 208 -0.31 6.35 -12.06
C LEU A 208 -1.65 7.04 -11.81
N GLU A 209 -1.77 8.25 -12.35
CA GLU A 209 -2.97 9.06 -12.24
C GLU A 209 -4.11 8.50 -13.09
N SER A 210 -5.33 8.59 -12.57
CA SER A 210 -6.55 8.38 -13.34
C SER A 210 -7.18 9.72 -13.75
N ALA A 211 -7.84 9.72 -14.91
CA ALA A 211 -8.67 10.84 -15.36
C ALA A 211 -9.83 11.18 -14.40
N ASP A 212 -10.23 10.24 -13.54
CA ASP A 212 -11.16 10.47 -12.43
C ASP A 212 -10.44 10.18 -11.11
N THR A 213 -10.17 11.25 -10.36
CA THR A 213 -9.64 11.21 -9.00
C THR A 213 -10.71 11.74 -8.06
N GLN A 214 -10.98 11.00 -6.99
CA GLN A 214 -11.96 11.37 -5.98
C GLN A 214 -11.31 11.54 -4.61
N GLU A 215 -12.02 12.22 -3.72
CA GLU A 215 -11.56 12.55 -2.37
C GLU A 215 -12.63 12.22 -1.34
N VAL A 216 -12.22 11.61 -0.22
CA VAL A 216 -13.00 11.55 1.02
C VAL A 216 -12.07 11.82 2.20
N GLY A 217 -12.46 12.75 3.06
CA GLY A 217 -11.72 13.05 4.29
C GLY A 217 -10.27 13.51 4.06
N GLY A 218 -9.96 14.14 2.91
CA GLY A 218 -8.59 14.53 2.55
C GLY A 218 -7.71 13.39 2.03
N LEU A 219 -8.26 12.19 1.80
CA LEU A 219 -7.58 11.12 1.05
C LEU A 219 -8.07 11.10 -0.38
N PHE A 220 -7.12 11.11 -1.31
CA PHE A 220 -7.37 10.96 -2.72
C PHE A 220 -7.22 9.50 -3.14
N TYR A 221 -8.00 9.08 -4.13
CA TYR A 221 -7.87 7.77 -4.74
C TYR A 221 -8.29 7.83 -6.22
N PRO A 222 -7.69 6.99 -7.08
CA PRO A 222 -8.07 6.92 -8.48
C PRO A 222 -9.36 6.11 -8.65
N VAL A 223 -10.12 6.47 -9.68
CA VAL A 223 -11.26 5.71 -10.18
C VAL A 223 -10.94 5.30 -11.61
N TRP A 224 -10.77 4.00 -11.83
CA TRP A 224 -10.51 3.45 -13.15
C TRP A 224 -11.83 3.03 -13.82
N PRO A 225 -11.94 3.13 -15.17
CA PRO A 225 -13.11 2.64 -15.89
C PRO A 225 -13.31 1.13 -15.69
N ASN A 226 -14.57 0.70 -15.63
CA ASN A 226 -14.94 -0.73 -15.69
C ASN A 226 -14.95 -1.28 -17.12
N GLU A 227 -14.91 -0.40 -18.12
CA GLU A 227 -14.73 -0.76 -19.53
C GLU A 227 -13.26 -0.75 -19.90
N SER A 228 -12.91 -1.39 -21.03
CA SER A 228 -11.54 -1.38 -21.52
C SER A 228 -11.04 0.05 -21.77
N PHE A 229 -9.80 0.33 -21.37
CA PHE A 229 -9.15 1.61 -21.60
C PHE A 229 -7.69 1.41 -22.00
N VAL A 230 -7.15 2.41 -22.68
CA VAL A 230 -5.72 2.47 -23.03
C VAL A 230 -5.01 3.22 -21.92
N LEU A 231 -4.01 2.60 -21.32
CA LEU A 231 -3.10 3.25 -20.38
C LEU A 231 -1.88 3.76 -21.15
N GLU A 232 -1.56 5.03 -20.97
CA GLU A 232 -0.41 5.70 -21.59
C GLU A 232 0.42 6.40 -20.50
N PHE A 233 1.73 6.24 -20.55
CA PHE A 233 2.66 6.93 -19.65
C PHE A 233 3.97 7.24 -20.36
N GLU A 234 4.40 8.50 -20.33
CA GLU A 234 5.71 8.91 -20.86
C GLU A 234 6.77 8.74 -19.78
N TRP A 235 7.63 7.74 -19.93
CA TRP A 235 8.69 7.44 -18.99
C TRP A 235 9.99 8.14 -19.37
N GLU A 236 10.44 9.05 -18.50
CA GLU A 236 11.78 9.62 -18.52
C GLU A 236 12.70 8.81 -17.60
N PRO A 237 13.95 8.51 -17.99
CA PRO A 237 14.84 7.69 -17.19
C PRO A 237 15.43 8.49 -16.01
N VAL A 238 14.59 8.74 -15.01
CA VAL A 238 14.90 9.39 -13.74
C VAL A 238 14.84 8.34 -12.62
N VAL A 239 15.75 8.44 -11.66
CA VAL A 239 15.76 7.63 -10.42
C VAL A 239 15.91 8.54 -9.21
N PHE A 240 15.51 8.04 -8.05
CA PHE A 240 15.49 8.82 -6.82
C PHE A 240 16.58 8.37 -5.84
N ALA A 241 17.10 9.32 -5.06
CA ALA A 241 18.08 9.08 -4.02
C ALA A 241 17.73 9.83 -2.73
N ILE A 242 18.15 9.29 -1.59
CA ILE A 242 18.18 10.04 -0.34
C ILE A 242 19.52 10.77 -0.23
N SER A 243 19.50 12.04 0.20
CA SER A 243 20.69 12.81 0.53
C SER A 243 20.73 13.27 1.98
N ASP A 244 21.92 13.18 2.59
CA ASP A 244 22.25 13.77 3.90
C ASP A 244 22.96 15.14 3.76
N GLY A 245 22.91 15.75 2.57
CA GLY A 245 23.61 16.98 2.22
C GLY A 245 25.07 16.78 1.77
N THR A 246 25.67 15.61 2.04
CA THR A 246 27.05 15.28 1.61
C THR A 246 27.07 14.08 0.67
N ASN A 247 26.41 13.00 1.07
CA ASN A 247 26.28 11.74 0.34
C ASN A 247 24.89 11.63 -0.29
N ARG A 248 24.79 10.74 -1.27
CA ARG A 248 23.54 10.38 -1.94
C ARG A 248 23.49 8.88 -2.14
N VAL A 249 22.35 8.27 -1.84
CA VAL A 249 22.13 6.82 -2.00
C VAL A 249 20.86 6.62 -2.82
N VAL A 250 21.01 6.07 -4.03
CA VAL A 250 19.88 5.70 -4.90
C VAL A 250 19.06 4.62 -4.21
N THR A 251 17.74 4.74 -4.22
CA THR A 251 16.86 3.79 -3.54
C THR A 251 15.43 3.87 -4.04
N LEU A 252 14.68 2.79 -3.83
CA LEU A 252 13.26 2.72 -4.12
C LEU A 252 12.44 3.53 -3.11
N PHE A 253 11.74 4.55 -3.59
CA PHE A 253 10.69 5.24 -2.87
C PHE A 253 9.36 4.51 -3.09
N LYS A 254 8.90 3.74 -2.10
CA LYS A 254 7.66 2.96 -2.20
C LYS A 254 6.44 3.86 -1.95
N PRO A 255 5.53 4.04 -2.92
CA PRO A 255 4.38 4.92 -2.73
C PRO A 255 3.46 4.33 -1.65
N GLN A 256 3.12 5.12 -0.63
CA GLN A 256 2.28 4.69 0.50
C GLN A 256 0.85 5.22 0.38
N THR A 257 0.68 6.44 -0.13
CA THR A 257 -0.63 7.09 -0.28
C THR A 257 -0.72 7.68 -1.68
N TYR A 258 -1.88 7.51 -2.32
CA TYR A 258 -2.21 8.24 -3.53
C TYR A 258 -2.50 9.71 -3.15
N GLY A 259 -1.82 10.65 -3.80
CA GLY A 259 -2.00 12.09 -3.58
C GLY A 259 -2.96 12.72 -4.57
N GLU A 260 -3.36 13.98 -4.33
CA GLU A 260 -4.00 14.81 -5.38
C GLU A 260 -3.03 15.04 -6.54
N SER A 261 -1.75 15.20 -6.18
CA SER A 261 -0.59 15.26 -7.07
C SER A 261 0.53 14.40 -6.49
N PHE A 262 1.60 14.18 -7.26
CA PHE A 262 2.79 13.48 -6.78
C PHE A 262 3.45 14.18 -5.56
N GLU A 263 3.33 15.50 -5.41
CA GLU A 263 3.88 16.27 -4.28
C GLU A 263 3.19 15.92 -2.94
N ASP A 264 1.92 15.50 -3.02
CA ASP A 264 1.11 15.10 -1.86
C ASP A 264 1.24 13.63 -1.48
N ALA A 265 1.86 12.82 -2.34
CA ALA A 265 2.10 11.42 -2.06
C ALA A 265 3.15 11.27 -0.94
N THR A 266 2.90 10.30 -0.06
CA THR A 266 3.89 9.87 0.94
C THR A 266 4.62 8.67 0.38
N TYR A 267 5.95 8.70 0.43
CA TYR A 267 6.81 7.61 -0.01
C TYR A 267 7.58 7.01 1.16
N ALA A 268 7.80 5.71 1.12
CA ALA A 268 8.55 4.98 2.13
C ALA A 268 9.89 4.49 1.58
N VAL A 269 10.95 4.65 2.36
CA VAL A 269 12.23 3.97 2.14
C VAL A 269 12.52 3.05 3.31
N ASP A 270 12.82 1.79 3.01
CA ASP A 270 13.15 0.77 4.00
C ASP A 270 14.66 0.67 4.20
N GLY A 271 15.07 0.38 5.42
CA GLY A 271 16.48 0.27 5.76
C GLY A 271 16.75 -0.20 7.18
N ILE A 272 17.99 -0.06 7.60
CA ILE A 272 18.46 -0.35 8.96
C ILE A 272 18.87 0.97 9.60
N TYR A 273 18.16 1.33 10.67
CA TYR A 273 18.54 2.45 11.52
C TYR A 273 19.57 1.99 12.54
N THR A 274 20.69 2.70 12.63
CA THR A 274 21.77 2.42 13.58
C THR A 274 21.95 3.63 14.51
N TYR A 275 21.70 3.43 15.79
CA TYR A 275 21.95 4.45 16.82
C TYR A 275 23.45 4.67 17.02
N THR A 276 23.84 5.84 17.54
CA THR A 276 25.25 6.14 17.88
C THR A 276 25.92 5.15 18.86
N ASP A 277 25.13 4.39 19.64
CA ASP A 277 25.65 3.32 20.51
C ASP A 277 25.85 1.97 19.79
N GLY A 278 25.53 1.90 18.50
CA GLY A 278 25.64 0.71 17.65
C GLY A 278 24.39 -0.18 17.64
N THR A 279 23.35 0.16 18.41
CA THR A 279 22.08 -0.58 18.37
C THR A 279 21.42 -0.45 17.00
N GLN A 280 20.86 -1.54 16.48
CA GLN A 280 20.18 -1.55 15.17
C GLN A 280 18.70 -1.89 15.26
N ARG A 281 17.93 -1.33 14.33
CA ARG A 281 16.52 -1.63 14.09
C ARG A 281 16.23 -1.60 12.60
N VAL A 282 15.47 -2.56 12.10
CA VAL A 282 14.81 -2.39 10.80
C VAL A 282 13.88 -1.20 10.92
N ALA A 283 13.97 -0.31 9.93
CA ALA A 283 13.32 0.97 9.97
C ALA A 283 12.74 1.38 8.62
N ARG A 284 11.78 2.30 8.68
CA ARG A 284 11.15 2.92 7.54
C ARG A 284 11.15 4.44 7.69
N LEU A 285 11.60 5.11 6.65
CA LEU A 285 11.59 6.56 6.52
C LEU A 285 10.38 6.93 5.67
N LEU A 286 9.59 7.91 6.10
CA LEU A 286 8.50 8.48 5.32
C LEU A 286 8.88 9.85 4.81
N PHE A 287 8.84 10.03 3.50
CA PHE A 287 9.07 11.29 2.80
C PHE A 287 7.77 11.83 2.22
N ARG A 288 7.66 13.16 2.18
CA ARG A 288 6.62 13.90 1.46
C ARG A 288 7.20 15.24 1.08
N ASP A 289 6.90 15.70 -0.14
CA ASP A 289 7.36 16.98 -0.67
C ASP A 289 8.89 17.20 -0.49
N GLY A 290 9.70 16.26 -0.98
CA GLY A 290 11.16 16.41 -0.96
C GLY A 290 11.84 16.08 0.37
N VAL A 291 11.11 16.00 1.48
CA VAL A 291 11.72 16.00 2.82
C VAL A 291 11.26 14.84 3.70
N LEU A 292 12.18 14.36 4.54
CA LEU A 292 11.90 13.33 5.53
C LEU A 292 10.93 13.89 6.59
N GLN A 293 9.78 13.23 6.73
CA GLN A 293 8.73 13.58 7.68
C GLN A 293 8.83 12.74 8.96
N GLN A 294 9.18 11.46 8.83
CA GLN A 294 9.09 10.52 9.95
C GLN A 294 10.01 9.31 9.80
N VAL A 295 10.46 8.77 10.93
CA VAL A 295 11.22 7.52 11.01
C VAL A 295 10.52 6.56 11.97
N TYR A 296 10.30 5.32 11.54
CA TYR A 296 9.77 4.25 12.37
C TYR A 296 10.78 3.11 12.46
N GLY A 297 10.92 2.51 13.64
CA GLY A 297 11.60 1.24 13.85
C GLY A 297 10.60 0.12 14.15
N PHE A 298 10.87 -1.08 13.66
CA PHE A 298 10.07 -2.28 13.92
C PHE A 298 10.67 -3.12 15.06
N ASN A 299 9.84 -3.91 15.73
CA ASN A 299 10.30 -4.75 16.84
C ASN A 299 11.03 -6.01 16.35
N ASN A 300 10.67 -6.51 15.17
CA ASN A 300 11.24 -7.72 14.60
C ASN A 300 12.17 -7.38 13.42
N GLU A 301 13.17 -8.25 13.20
CA GLU A 301 14.20 -8.08 12.15
C GLU A 301 13.66 -8.30 10.73
N ASP A 302 12.45 -8.83 10.58
CA ASP A 302 11.76 -9.00 9.30
C ASP A 302 10.84 -7.81 8.95
N GLY A 303 10.92 -6.71 9.70
CA GLY A 303 10.06 -5.54 9.52
C GLY A 303 8.61 -5.75 9.97
N THR A 304 8.35 -6.81 10.76
CA THR A 304 7.02 -7.05 11.36
C THR A 304 6.94 -6.59 12.82
N GLY A 305 5.73 -6.66 13.38
CA GLY A 305 5.43 -6.23 14.73
C GLY A 305 5.10 -4.74 14.83
N GLY A 306 4.71 -4.31 16.04
CA GLY A 306 4.27 -2.93 16.27
C GLY A 306 5.41 -1.91 16.07
N PRO A 307 5.30 -0.97 15.11
CA PRO A 307 6.32 0.04 14.89
C PRO A 307 6.36 1.07 16.02
N ARG A 308 7.50 1.74 16.19
CA ARG A 308 7.68 2.87 17.10
C ARG A 308 8.39 3.99 16.37
N GLU A 309 7.94 5.22 16.61
CA GLU A 309 8.62 6.39 16.09
C GLU A 309 10.04 6.48 16.68
N ILE A 310 11.01 6.79 15.83
CA ILE A 310 12.38 7.11 16.18
C ILE A 310 12.56 8.61 15.94
N ILE A 311 13.07 9.33 16.93
CA ILE A 311 13.47 10.73 16.78
C ILE A 311 14.97 10.76 16.50
N PRO A 312 15.41 11.01 15.25
CA PRO A 312 16.82 10.92 14.91
C PRO A 312 17.68 11.92 15.68
N GLN A 313 18.86 11.48 16.11
CA GLN A 313 19.88 12.33 16.69
C GLN A 313 21.07 12.47 15.74
N VAL A 314 21.82 13.56 15.89
CA VAL A 314 23.05 13.78 15.13
C VAL A 314 24.02 12.63 15.37
N GLY A 315 24.50 12.03 14.27
CA GLY A 315 25.42 10.89 14.28
C GLY A 315 24.74 9.52 14.21
N ASP A 316 23.41 9.44 14.37
CA ASP A 316 22.69 8.21 14.02
C ASP A 316 22.78 7.97 12.50
N GLN A 317 22.64 6.72 12.09
CA GLN A 317 22.85 6.31 10.70
C GLN A 317 21.65 5.55 10.15
N PHE A 318 21.49 5.60 8.83
CA PHE A 318 20.51 4.81 8.10
C PHE A 318 21.17 4.13 6.91
N THR A 319 21.18 2.79 6.92
CA THR A 319 21.63 1.97 5.78
C THR A 319 20.41 1.57 4.97
N VAL A 320 20.38 1.96 3.70
CA VAL A 320 19.29 1.62 2.77
C VAL A 320 19.22 0.10 2.58
N LEU A 321 18.01 -0.44 2.51
CA LEU A 321 17.76 -1.81 2.05
C LEU A 321 17.15 -1.79 0.64
N GLU A 322 17.93 -2.23 -0.34
CA GLU A 322 17.50 -2.42 -1.73
C GLU A 322 16.66 -3.68 -1.88
N THR A 323 15.76 -3.70 -2.87
CA THR A 323 14.96 -4.90 -3.22
C THR A 323 15.46 -5.49 -4.52
N TRP A 324 16.01 -6.70 -4.44
CA TRP A 324 16.54 -7.46 -5.57
C TRP A 324 15.63 -8.65 -5.90
N GLN A 325 15.42 -8.91 -7.19
CA GLN A 325 14.60 -10.01 -7.70
C GLN A 325 15.43 -10.89 -8.64
N ASP A 326 15.65 -12.16 -8.26
CA ASP A 326 16.38 -13.11 -9.10
C ASP A 326 15.47 -13.70 -10.18
N LEU A 327 15.91 -13.67 -11.42
CA LEU A 327 15.11 -14.10 -12.57
C LEU A 327 15.49 -15.50 -13.06
N ASP A 328 14.50 -16.28 -13.49
CA ASP A 328 14.73 -17.51 -14.25
C ASP A 328 15.11 -17.20 -15.71
N ALA A 329 15.39 -18.24 -16.50
CA ALA A 329 15.72 -18.13 -17.92
C ALA A 329 14.58 -17.55 -18.80
N ASN A 330 13.37 -17.42 -18.25
CA ASN A 330 12.22 -16.82 -18.92
C ASN A 330 11.87 -15.44 -18.35
N GLY A 331 12.72 -14.83 -17.51
CA GLY A 331 12.49 -13.54 -16.89
C GLY A 331 11.48 -13.56 -15.73
N ARG A 332 11.12 -14.73 -15.19
CA ARG A 332 10.21 -14.83 -14.04
C ARG A 332 10.97 -14.68 -12.74
N VAL A 333 10.42 -13.91 -11.80
CA VAL A 333 10.96 -13.80 -10.44
C VAL A 333 10.89 -15.16 -9.73
N THR A 334 12.04 -15.60 -9.22
CA THR A 334 12.20 -16.86 -8.47
C THR A 334 12.52 -16.64 -7.00
N ASN A 335 13.11 -15.49 -6.68
CA ASN A 335 13.46 -15.08 -5.34
C ASN A 335 13.35 -13.54 -5.25
N THR A 336 13.04 -13.05 -4.06
CA THR A 336 13.07 -11.62 -3.76
C THR A 336 13.77 -11.45 -2.42
N GLU A 337 14.81 -10.64 -2.41
CA GLU A 337 15.64 -10.43 -1.23
C GLU A 337 15.95 -8.95 -1.00
N SER A 338 16.24 -8.62 0.25
CA SER A 338 16.70 -7.30 0.63
C SER A 338 18.21 -7.31 0.84
N GLN A 339 18.91 -6.35 0.25
CA GLN A 339 20.36 -6.19 0.40
C GLN A 339 20.70 -4.81 0.97
N GLU A 340 21.70 -4.74 1.85
CA GLU A 340 22.21 -3.48 2.35
C GLU A 340 22.95 -2.72 1.25
N ALA A 341 22.60 -1.44 1.09
CA ALA A 341 23.22 -0.53 0.14
C ALA A 341 24.01 0.57 0.88
N GLY A 342 23.93 1.81 0.38
CA GLY A 342 24.63 2.94 0.98
C GLY A 342 24.09 3.32 2.36
N THR A 343 24.98 3.87 3.20
CA THR A 343 24.66 4.41 4.53
C THR A 343 24.73 5.94 4.53
N LEU A 344 23.73 6.57 5.13
CA LEU A 344 23.63 8.01 5.34
C LEU A 344 23.72 8.32 6.85
N THR A 345 24.22 9.51 7.20
CA THR A 345 24.35 9.93 8.60
C THR A 345 23.46 11.13 8.90
N PHE A 346 22.63 11.04 9.93
CA PHE A 346 21.82 12.16 10.38
C PHE A 346 22.70 13.28 10.92
N THR A 347 22.46 14.50 10.43
CA THR A 347 23.15 15.72 10.87
C THR A 347 22.15 16.70 11.50
N ASP A 348 22.54 17.97 11.65
CA ASP A 348 21.60 19.03 12.05
C ASP A 348 20.55 19.32 10.96
N GLU A 349 20.81 18.89 9.71
CA GLU A 349 19.86 18.93 8.60
C GLU A 349 19.24 17.55 8.37
N THR A 350 17.93 17.54 8.07
CA THR A 350 17.20 16.31 7.79
C THR A 350 17.53 15.75 6.40
N PHE A 351 17.21 14.48 6.17
CA PHE A 351 17.35 13.89 4.85
C PHE A 351 16.35 14.48 3.86
N THR A 352 16.81 14.60 2.61
CA THR A 352 16.00 15.04 1.47
C THR A 352 15.98 13.97 0.40
N TRP A 353 14.91 13.89 -0.38
CA TRP A 353 14.94 13.18 -1.65
C TRP A 353 15.57 14.06 -2.71
N VAL A 354 16.23 13.46 -3.69
CA VAL A 354 16.73 14.14 -4.88
C VAL A 354 16.56 13.26 -6.11
N ASP A 355 16.28 13.90 -7.24
CA ASP A 355 16.12 13.26 -8.53
C ASP A 355 17.48 13.19 -9.23
N LEU A 356 17.76 12.07 -9.88
CA LEU A 356 18.99 11.82 -10.64
C LEU A 356 18.65 11.21 -12.00
N ASP A 357 19.49 11.49 -13.00
CA ASP A 357 19.44 10.72 -14.25
C ASP A 357 19.76 9.25 -13.95
N ALA A 358 18.99 8.34 -14.53
CA ALA A 358 19.24 6.91 -14.43
C ALA A 358 20.60 6.57 -15.08
N ALA A 359 21.31 5.60 -14.49
CA ALA A 359 22.56 5.13 -15.07
C ALA A 359 22.33 4.45 -16.43
N ALA A 360 23.27 4.58 -17.36
CA ALA A 360 23.20 3.84 -18.62
C ALA A 360 23.18 2.32 -18.35
N GLY A 361 22.28 1.58 -19.00
CA GLY A 361 22.08 0.17 -18.71
C GLY A 361 20.79 -0.41 -19.29
N GLN A 362 20.49 -1.65 -18.90
CA GLN A 362 19.24 -2.33 -19.24
C GLN A 362 18.24 -2.15 -18.10
N TYR A 363 17.02 -1.78 -18.45
CA TYR A 363 15.93 -1.55 -17.51
C TYR A 363 14.72 -2.39 -17.92
N VAL A 364 13.99 -2.85 -16.91
CA VAL A 364 12.65 -3.40 -17.06
C VAL A 364 11.68 -2.33 -16.56
N VAL A 365 10.78 -1.87 -17.43
CA VAL A 365 9.82 -0.81 -17.12
C VAL A 365 8.42 -1.30 -17.43
N GLY A 366 7.45 -0.95 -16.60
CA GLY A 366 6.05 -1.16 -16.97
C GLY A 366 5.06 -0.88 -15.88
N PHE A 367 3.90 -1.52 -16.00
CA PHE A 367 2.74 -1.23 -15.19
C PHE A 367 2.38 -2.43 -14.30
N ILE A 368 1.97 -2.13 -13.08
CA ILE A 368 1.35 -3.08 -12.15
C ILE A 368 -0.08 -2.60 -11.92
N VAL A 369 -1.06 -3.32 -12.46
CA VAL A 369 -2.48 -3.09 -12.13
C VAL A 369 -2.81 -3.89 -10.88
N GLU A 370 -3.39 -3.24 -9.88
CA GLU A 370 -3.74 -3.84 -8.59
C GLU A 370 -5.25 -3.79 -8.37
N ASP A 371 -5.87 -4.92 -8.00
CA ASP A 371 -7.29 -4.96 -7.65
C ASP A 371 -7.58 -4.55 -6.20
N PHE A 372 -8.86 -4.47 -5.81
CA PHE A 372 -9.24 -4.12 -4.44
C PHE A 372 -8.88 -5.19 -3.39
N ASP A 373 -8.45 -6.39 -3.76
CA ASP A 373 -7.95 -7.42 -2.84
C ASP A 373 -6.41 -7.42 -2.74
N GLY A 374 -5.74 -6.59 -3.54
CA GLY A 374 -4.28 -6.45 -3.58
C GLY A 374 -3.60 -7.44 -4.53
N ASN A 375 -4.34 -8.12 -5.41
CA ASN A 375 -3.73 -8.95 -6.44
C ASN A 375 -3.13 -8.05 -7.52
N GLN A 376 -1.95 -8.42 -8.01
CA GLN A 376 -1.18 -7.63 -8.95
C GLN A 376 -1.10 -8.31 -10.32
N PHE A 377 -1.31 -7.53 -11.37
CA PHE A 377 -1.32 -7.93 -12.78
C PHE A 377 -0.27 -7.10 -13.52
N PRO A 378 0.99 -7.57 -13.56
CA PRO A 378 2.08 -6.80 -14.16
C PRO A 378 2.18 -7.00 -15.69
N THR A 379 2.61 -5.96 -16.39
CA THR A 379 3.12 -6.01 -17.77
C THR A 379 4.39 -5.18 -17.84
N TYR A 380 5.42 -5.69 -18.51
CA TYR A 380 6.73 -5.04 -18.56
C TYR A 380 7.32 -5.11 -19.96
N THR A 381 8.30 -4.23 -20.22
CA THR A 381 9.13 -4.24 -21.41
C THR A 381 10.56 -3.84 -21.07
N ASP A 382 11.50 -4.24 -21.93
CA ASP A 382 12.91 -3.92 -21.76
C ASP A 382 13.23 -2.59 -22.45
N ILE A 383 13.89 -1.67 -21.74
CA ILE A 383 14.38 -0.40 -22.27
C ILE A 383 15.87 -0.24 -21.99
N THR A 384 16.62 0.23 -22.97
CA THR A 384 18.03 0.59 -22.80
C THR A 384 18.16 2.08 -22.49
N VAL A 385 18.74 2.41 -21.34
CA VAL A 385 19.09 3.80 -21.01
C VAL A 385 20.50 4.11 -21.51
N ARG A 386 20.68 5.27 -22.15
CA ARG A 386 21.95 5.69 -22.78
C ARG A 386 22.61 6.92 -22.17
#